data_AF-A0A9E0ET34-F1
#
_entry.id   AF-A0A9E0ET34-F1
#
_cell.length_a   1.000
_cell.length_b   1.000
_cell.length_c   1.000
_cell.angle_alpha   90.00
_cell.angle_beta   90.00
_cell.angle_gamma   90.00
#
_symmetry.space_group_name_H-M   'P 1'
#
loop_
_entity.id
_entity.type
_entity.pdbx_description
1 polymer ?
#
loop_
_entity_poly.entity_id
_entity_poly.type
_entity_poly.pdbx_seq_one_letter_code
_entity_poly.pdbx_strand_id
1 'polypeptide(L)'
;MKRLNFCLLAACTALVLACSDEPATAGMGPLSAVIQESDDGGWRVKNSDGGVTMTNATEPGAIRYYYVNARAAEEGRREVSVDVTLLQSEPGSQAGLLYGFQENPKSYFLFTVGGNGMASLHAMDSTGFHEKTAFSLGTSVTDRITLTIRERGNEIALLVNGTEKASLGNDSLGRGAVGVVASHLGSYRFDSFSIQVDGRAAGQAINSRPNAPTTAAANNGLQEHPATNHSRTGEPAPIKYFVTMDARTGMASSRIPLPADWTQLTDNKEFTYEGPNKIRVSAAGGATFQFTNNPDMAQMFQMQGTTNQPPMPIEAITQRFFMPIAEQTGRKLTRTYELPQLARKSLQDSSQYYSAMPQQLDAKSYALEWTDNQGMSYVSIVNINIAYSQPSSYWILMSQYLEAPHEHFPAARDALINGLINAQTNPQWLALRNQQDRARSQASSRQHVARMNSLRAAGNAAAETGRIYSEISDINHQGYMNRDQMNSAGHQRTINAIGDRTVIANPETGNRYNVQSGSNQYWVNQDERYLGSDNPNYDPRLDPGMNQQEWIEYEEVQ
;
A
#
# COMPACT_ATOMS: atom_id res chain seq x y z
N MET A 1 -0.08 -70.48 14.35
CA MET A 1 0.01 -71.11 15.69
C MET A 1 -0.02 -70.01 16.74
N LYS A 2 -0.87 -70.22 17.75
CA LYS A 2 -1.13 -69.41 18.94
C LYS A 2 0.14 -68.83 19.58
N ARG A 3 0.06 -67.60 20.12
CA ARG A 3 0.48 -67.31 21.50
C ARG A 3 -0.41 -66.23 22.13
N LEU A 4 -0.85 -66.56 23.33
CA LEU A 4 -1.71 -65.81 24.23
C LEU A 4 -0.84 -65.26 25.37
N ASN A 5 -1.12 -64.02 25.77
CA ASN A 5 -1.02 -63.36 27.09
C ASN A 5 -0.01 -63.84 28.15
N PHE A 6 0.70 -62.88 28.77
CA PHE A 6 0.45 -62.48 30.17
C PHE A 6 1.00 -61.08 30.50
N CYS A 7 0.23 -60.31 31.25
CA CYS A 7 0.53 -58.99 31.82
C CYS A 7 1.47 -59.08 33.03
N LEU A 8 2.22 -58.02 33.37
CA LEU A 8 1.88 -57.02 34.43
C LEU A 8 3.13 -56.24 34.97
N LEU A 9 2.95 -54.92 35.09
CA LEU A 9 3.46 -53.94 36.08
C LEU A 9 4.96 -53.57 36.29
N ALA A 10 5.26 -52.34 35.85
CA ALA A 10 5.77 -51.15 36.57
C ALA A 10 6.86 -51.25 37.68
N ALA A 11 7.93 -50.46 37.50
CA ALA A 11 8.65 -49.78 38.59
C ALA A 11 9.19 -48.42 38.10
N CYS A 12 8.65 -47.33 38.65
CA CYS A 12 9.15 -45.96 38.52
C CYS A 12 10.41 -45.77 39.36
N THR A 13 11.41 -45.06 38.82
CA THR A 13 12.45 -44.41 39.63
C THR A 13 12.55 -42.96 39.18
N ALA A 14 12.18 -42.05 40.09
CA ALA A 14 12.19 -40.61 39.88
C ALA A 14 13.60 -40.05 40.14
N LEU A 15 14.11 -39.24 39.21
CA LEU A 15 15.27 -38.40 39.43
C LEU A 15 14.76 -37.01 39.85
N VAL A 16 15.05 -36.63 41.09
CA VAL A 16 14.77 -35.30 41.63
C VAL A 16 15.83 -34.34 41.08
N LEU A 17 15.41 -33.46 40.16
CA LEU A 17 16.12 -32.22 39.87
C LEU A 17 15.39 -31.12 40.64
N ALA A 18 16.10 -30.50 41.56
CA ALA A 18 15.64 -29.34 42.30
C ALA A 18 15.36 -28.20 41.31
N CYS A 19 14.08 -27.95 41.04
CA CYS A 19 13.63 -26.70 40.45
C CYS A 19 13.82 -25.62 41.52
N SER A 20 14.76 -24.70 41.30
CA SER A 20 14.69 -23.41 41.94
C SER A 20 13.42 -22.73 41.42
N ASP A 21 12.36 -22.74 42.24
CA ASP A 21 11.19 -21.90 42.05
C ASP A 21 11.59 -20.44 42.24
N GLU A 22 12.05 -19.80 41.17
CA GLU A 22 11.88 -18.36 41.03
C GLU A 22 10.44 -18.08 40.60
N PRO A 23 9.71 -17.17 41.28
CA PRO A 23 8.35 -16.85 40.91
C PRO A 23 8.31 -16.22 39.52
N ALA A 24 7.47 -16.76 38.62
CA ALA A 24 7.25 -16.24 37.28
C ALA A 24 6.56 -14.85 37.32
N THR A 25 7.34 -13.79 37.47
CA THR A 25 6.92 -12.41 37.19
C THR A 25 7.36 -12.00 35.79
N ALA A 26 6.50 -12.14 34.78
CA ALA A 26 6.64 -11.41 33.52
C ALA A 26 5.37 -11.52 32.67
N GLY A 27 4.43 -10.60 32.90
CA GLY A 27 3.21 -10.56 32.10
C GLY A 27 3.20 -9.50 31.01
N MET A 28 3.65 -8.30 31.37
CA MET A 28 3.64 -7.12 30.50
C MET A 28 4.90 -6.26 30.68
N GLY A 29 5.97 -6.86 31.22
CA GLY A 29 7.25 -6.18 31.46
C GLY A 29 7.08 -4.83 32.15
N PRO A 30 7.68 -3.74 31.63
CA PRO A 30 7.60 -2.42 32.28
C PRO A 30 6.19 -1.81 32.29
N LEU A 31 5.25 -2.29 31.45
CA LEU A 31 3.87 -1.80 31.47
C LEU A 31 3.08 -2.32 32.68
N SER A 32 3.55 -3.36 33.37
CA SER A 32 2.91 -3.85 34.60
C SER A 32 2.83 -2.79 35.70
N ALA A 33 3.68 -1.77 35.67
CA ALA A 33 3.64 -0.65 36.62
C ALA A 33 2.61 0.44 36.25
N VAL A 34 2.15 0.47 35.00
CA VAL A 34 1.30 1.55 34.45
C VAL A 34 -0.14 1.07 34.22
N ILE A 35 -0.32 -0.20 33.87
CA ILE A 35 -1.64 -0.77 33.61
C ILE A 35 -2.31 -1.16 34.93
N GLN A 36 -3.40 -0.48 35.27
CA GLN A 36 -4.24 -0.80 36.43
C GLN A 36 -5.62 -1.30 35.96
N GLU A 37 -6.20 -2.22 36.73
CA GLU A 37 -7.57 -2.65 36.50
C GLU A 37 -8.53 -1.48 36.62
N SER A 38 -9.49 -1.39 35.70
CA SER A 38 -10.41 -0.28 35.62
C SER A 38 -11.67 -0.67 34.86
N ASP A 39 -12.77 0.01 35.15
CA ASP A 39 -14.01 -0.03 34.38
C ASP A 39 -14.61 1.39 34.43
N ASP A 40 -14.55 2.09 33.31
CA ASP A 40 -15.03 3.48 33.20
C ASP A 40 -16.34 3.59 32.37
N GLY A 41 -17.03 2.47 32.14
CA GLY A 41 -18.26 2.40 31.36
C GLY A 41 -18.05 2.25 29.85
N GLY A 42 -16.90 2.68 29.34
CA GLY A 42 -16.47 2.45 27.95
C GLY A 42 -15.51 1.27 27.84
N TRP A 43 -14.42 1.36 28.60
CA TRP A 43 -13.34 0.39 28.62
C TRP A 43 -13.24 -0.32 29.95
N ARG A 44 -13.18 -1.65 29.87
CA ARG A 44 -12.86 -2.52 31.00
C ARG A 44 -11.48 -3.12 30.81
N VAL A 45 -10.60 -2.92 31.79
CA VAL A 45 -9.25 -3.48 31.83
C VAL A 45 -9.15 -4.45 33.01
N LYS A 46 -8.76 -5.69 32.72
CA LYS A 46 -8.57 -6.75 33.71
C LYS A 46 -7.20 -7.39 33.58
N ASN A 47 -6.59 -7.73 34.70
CA ASN A 47 -5.35 -8.49 34.75
C ASN A 47 -5.69 -9.96 35.03
N SER A 48 -5.28 -10.87 34.15
CA SER A 48 -5.59 -12.30 34.31
C SER A 48 -4.50 -13.16 33.67
N ASP A 49 -4.06 -14.21 34.37
CA ASP A 49 -3.12 -15.22 33.87
C ASP A 49 -1.81 -14.64 33.31
N GLY A 50 -1.27 -13.60 33.96
CA GLY A 50 -0.08 -12.89 33.50
C GLY A 50 -0.33 -11.98 32.29
N GLY A 51 -1.53 -11.90 31.74
CA GLY A 51 -1.87 -10.99 30.65
C GLY A 51 -2.76 -9.84 31.09
N VAL A 52 -2.99 -8.90 30.17
CA VAL A 52 -3.96 -7.81 30.31
C VAL A 52 -5.05 -8.02 29.26
N THR A 53 -6.30 -8.00 29.70
CA THR A 53 -7.46 -7.97 28.79
C THR A 53 -8.07 -6.59 28.80
N MET A 54 -8.15 -5.95 27.63
CA MET A 54 -8.84 -4.69 27.41
C MET A 54 -10.11 -4.97 26.62
N THR A 55 -11.27 -4.56 27.13
CA THR A 55 -12.57 -4.79 26.48
C THR A 55 -13.29 -3.47 26.29
N ASN A 56 -13.75 -3.23 25.07
CA ASN A 56 -14.62 -2.13 24.70
C ASN A 56 -15.88 -2.72 24.08
N ALA A 57 -17.00 -2.62 24.80
CA ALA A 57 -18.27 -3.18 24.35
C ALA A 57 -19.24 -2.11 23.84
N THR A 58 -18.93 -0.82 24.05
CA THR A 58 -19.93 0.26 24.01
C THR A 58 -19.49 1.46 23.19
N GLU A 59 -18.21 1.64 22.89
CA GLU A 59 -17.67 2.85 22.25
C GLU A 59 -16.95 2.54 20.93
N PRO A 60 -17.66 2.39 19.79
CA PRO A 60 -17.04 2.22 18.49
C PRO A 60 -16.01 3.32 18.22
N GLY A 61 -14.84 2.96 17.71
CA GLY A 61 -13.76 3.91 17.39
C GLY A 61 -12.95 4.46 18.57
N ALA A 62 -13.33 4.17 19.83
CA ALA A 62 -12.53 4.58 20.99
C ALA A 62 -11.17 3.86 21.04
N ILE A 63 -10.20 4.46 21.74
CA ILE A 63 -8.89 3.86 22.00
C ILE A 63 -8.61 3.77 23.48
N ARG A 64 -7.84 2.74 23.81
CA ARG A 64 -7.10 2.67 25.05
C ARG A 64 -5.65 2.33 24.74
N TYR A 65 -4.73 3.08 25.34
CA TYR A 65 -3.30 2.84 25.21
C TYR A 65 -2.59 3.08 26.53
N TYR A 66 -1.49 2.37 26.72
CA TYR A 66 -0.60 2.51 27.87
C TYR A 66 0.84 2.49 27.35
N TYR A 67 1.68 3.38 27.87
CA TYR A 67 3.05 3.52 27.40
C TYR A 67 4.03 3.69 28.55
N VAL A 68 5.30 3.40 28.26
CA VAL A 68 6.44 3.77 29.09
C VAL A 68 7.41 4.62 28.28
N ASN A 69 8.00 5.59 28.96
CA ASN A 69 8.99 6.46 28.34
C ASN A 69 10.28 5.70 28.06
N ALA A 70 10.85 5.95 26.88
CA ALA A 70 12.16 5.44 26.53
C ALA A 70 13.23 6.09 27.40
N ARG A 71 14.25 5.32 27.77
CA ARG A 71 15.50 5.91 28.26
C ARG A 71 16.28 6.41 27.04
N ALA A 72 16.70 7.66 27.05
CA ALA A 72 17.40 8.28 25.91
C ALA A 72 18.64 7.49 25.44
N ALA A 73 19.32 6.78 26.35
CA ALA A 73 20.47 5.94 26.00
C ALA A 73 20.11 4.67 25.22
N GLU A 74 18.84 4.26 25.19
CA GLU A 74 18.37 3.01 24.58
C GLU A 74 17.78 3.24 23.18
N GLU A 75 17.49 4.49 22.82
CA GLU A 75 16.93 4.87 21.52
C GLU A 75 17.82 4.45 20.33
N GLY A 76 17.19 4.03 19.25
CA GLY A 76 17.81 3.59 18.00
C GLY A 76 18.30 2.14 18.02
N ARG A 77 18.07 1.40 19.10
CA ARG A 77 18.58 0.03 19.28
C ARG A 77 17.65 -0.87 20.09
N ARG A 78 16.37 -0.50 20.23
CA ARG A 78 15.37 -1.28 20.96
C ARG A 78 14.76 -2.36 20.08
N GLU A 79 14.43 -3.48 20.70
CA GLU A 79 13.45 -4.44 20.19
C GLU A 79 12.25 -4.41 21.13
N VAL A 80 11.10 -3.99 20.61
CA VAL A 80 9.84 -3.89 21.36
C VAL A 80 8.91 -4.96 20.84
N SER A 81 8.41 -5.83 21.74
CA SER A 81 7.58 -6.97 21.35
C SER A 81 6.37 -7.12 22.26
N VAL A 82 5.26 -7.62 21.72
CA VAL A 82 4.05 -8.00 22.48
C VAL A 82 3.33 -9.15 21.79
N ASP A 83 2.75 -10.03 22.59
CA ASP A 83 1.79 -11.03 22.13
C ASP A 83 0.37 -10.45 22.18
N VAL A 84 -0.39 -10.60 21.10
CA VAL A 84 -1.75 -10.08 20.96
C VAL A 84 -2.69 -11.20 20.56
N THR A 85 -3.87 -11.24 21.17
CA THR A 85 -4.99 -12.10 20.75
C THR A 85 -6.28 -11.29 20.69
N LEU A 86 -6.99 -11.34 19.56
CA LEU A 86 -8.31 -10.72 19.42
C LEU A 86 -9.37 -11.74 19.85
N LEU A 87 -9.75 -11.71 21.13
CA LEU A 87 -10.76 -12.61 21.71
C LEU A 87 -12.14 -12.38 21.09
N GLN A 88 -12.46 -11.11 20.86
CA GLN A 88 -13.65 -10.67 20.12
C GLN A 88 -13.26 -9.46 19.28
N SER A 89 -13.66 -9.43 18.03
CA SER A 89 -13.33 -8.33 17.11
C SER A 89 -14.41 -8.11 16.06
N GLU A 90 -14.52 -6.86 15.65
CA GLU A 90 -15.24 -6.37 14.49
C GLU A 90 -14.23 -5.97 13.38
N PRO A 91 -14.68 -5.73 12.14
CA PRO A 91 -13.79 -5.34 11.06
C PRO A 91 -12.92 -4.09 11.34
N GLY A 92 -13.39 -3.19 12.23
CA GLY A 92 -12.66 -1.98 12.64
C GLY A 92 -11.71 -2.16 13.84
N SER A 93 -11.75 -3.31 14.52
CA SER A 93 -10.93 -3.60 15.70
C SER A 93 -9.45 -3.65 15.39
N GLN A 94 -8.63 -3.02 16.24
CA GLN A 94 -7.17 -3.10 16.13
C GLN A 94 -6.53 -3.22 17.52
N ALA A 95 -5.48 -4.04 17.63
CA ALA A 95 -4.69 -4.14 18.85
C ALA A 95 -3.22 -4.43 18.54
N GLY A 96 -2.29 -3.85 19.31
CA GLY A 96 -0.87 -4.07 19.11
C GLY A 96 0.03 -3.07 19.83
N LEU A 97 1.14 -2.71 19.17
CA LEU A 97 2.16 -1.84 19.71
C LEU A 97 1.86 -0.36 19.41
N LEU A 98 1.98 0.47 20.44
CA LEU A 98 2.18 1.91 20.32
C LEU A 98 3.69 2.17 20.27
N TYR A 99 4.15 2.94 19.30
CA TYR A 99 5.56 3.18 19.08
C TYR A 99 5.87 4.65 18.77
N GLY A 100 7.00 5.13 19.28
CA GLY A 100 7.50 6.48 19.03
C GLY A 100 6.54 7.59 19.46
N PHE A 101 5.78 7.36 20.52
CA PHE A 101 4.81 8.33 21.02
C PHE A 101 5.53 9.57 21.58
N GLN A 102 5.11 10.73 21.08
CA GLN A 102 5.52 12.06 21.52
C GLN A 102 4.27 12.90 21.74
N GLU A 103 4.23 13.65 22.84
CA GLU A 103 3.04 14.44 23.20
C GLU A 103 3.00 15.80 22.51
N ASN A 104 4.16 16.40 22.18
CA ASN A 104 4.23 17.73 21.57
C ASN A 104 5.42 17.89 20.61
N PRO A 105 5.19 18.01 19.29
CA PRO A 105 3.91 17.82 18.62
C PRO A 105 3.45 16.35 18.72
N LYS A 106 2.14 16.14 18.86
CA LYS A 106 1.56 14.79 18.98
C LYS A 106 1.88 13.96 17.75
N SER A 107 2.71 12.93 17.93
CA SER A 107 3.07 12.00 16.86
C SER A 107 3.31 10.59 17.43
N TYR A 108 2.91 9.59 16.67
CA TYR A 108 3.10 8.18 17.04
C TYR A 108 2.87 7.24 15.87
N PHE A 109 3.30 6.00 16.05
CA PHE A 109 3.00 4.88 15.16
C PHE A 109 2.20 3.81 15.91
N LEU A 110 1.23 3.21 15.23
CA LEU A 110 0.49 2.04 15.72
C LEU A 110 0.82 0.86 14.82
N PHE A 111 1.44 -0.17 15.39
CA PHE A 111 1.67 -1.44 14.69
C PHE A 111 0.73 -2.49 15.27
N THR A 112 -0.34 -2.77 14.54
CA THR A 112 -1.51 -3.49 15.07
C THR A 112 -1.92 -4.67 14.19
N VAL A 113 -2.52 -5.68 14.82
CA VAL A 113 -3.35 -6.69 14.16
C VAL A 113 -4.80 -6.21 14.15
N GLY A 114 -5.47 -6.34 13.01
CA GLY A 114 -6.84 -5.89 12.80
C GLY A 114 -7.84 -7.04 12.68
N GLY A 115 -9.10 -6.82 13.08
CA GLY A 115 -10.19 -7.80 12.92
C GLY A 115 -10.49 -8.16 11.46
N ASN A 116 -9.96 -7.39 10.51
CA ASN A 116 -9.97 -7.66 9.07
C ASN A 116 -8.92 -8.71 8.63
N GLY A 117 -8.13 -9.28 9.54
CA GLY A 117 -7.10 -10.28 9.22
C GLY A 117 -5.80 -9.70 8.67
N MET A 118 -5.58 -8.39 8.83
CA MET A 118 -4.35 -7.71 8.43
C MET A 118 -3.52 -7.36 9.67
N ALA A 119 -2.20 -7.24 9.50
CA ALA A 119 -1.39 -6.43 10.39
C ALA A 119 -0.84 -5.22 9.63
N SER A 120 -0.84 -4.07 10.29
CA SER A 120 -0.69 -2.78 9.64
C SER A 120 0.10 -1.81 10.52
N LEU A 121 0.92 -0.98 9.88
CA LEU A 121 1.56 0.17 10.50
C LEU A 121 0.80 1.43 10.09
N HIS A 122 0.29 2.16 11.06
CA HIS A 122 -0.27 3.49 10.88
C HIS A 122 0.62 4.54 11.56
N ALA A 123 0.61 5.76 11.04
CA ALA A 123 1.26 6.89 11.66
C ALA A 123 0.26 8.02 11.92
N MET A 124 0.43 8.68 13.06
CA MET A 124 -0.17 9.97 13.38
C MET A 124 0.94 11.01 13.35
N ASP A 125 0.79 12.02 12.50
CA ASP A 125 1.65 13.20 12.50
C ASP A 125 0.81 14.47 12.34
N SER A 126 1.45 15.62 12.09
CA SER A 126 0.79 16.91 11.91
C SER A 126 -0.22 16.95 10.76
N THR A 127 -0.16 16.00 9.82
CA THR A 127 -1.07 15.90 8.67
C THR A 127 -2.25 14.95 8.92
N GLY A 128 -2.25 14.26 10.06
CA GLY A 128 -3.32 13.36 10.48
C GLY A 128 -2.91 11.89 10.49
N PHE A 129 -3.89 11.02 10.64
CA PHE A 129 -3.70 9.57 10.76
C PHE A 129 -3.72 8.89 9.38
N HIS A 130 -2.70 8.10 9.07
CA HIS A 130 -2.57 7.45 7.77
C HIS A 130 -1.85 6.11 7.84
N GLU A 131 -2.27 5.17 6.99
CA GLU A 131 -1.63 3.87 6.84
C GLU A 131 -0.28 4.02 6.10
N LYS A 132 0.77 3.40 6.64
CA LYS A 132 2.10 3.35 6.00
C LYS A 132 2.30 2.05 5.24
N THR A 133 1.84 0.94 5.81
CA THR A 133 1.90 -0.38 5.17
C THR A 133 0.94 -1.34 5.86
N ALA A 134 0.50 -2.37 5.13
CA ALA A 134 -0.33 -3.45 5.66
C ALA A 134 -0.01 -4.77 4.96
N PHE A 135 -0.18 -5.88 5.69
CA PHE A 135 0.08 -7.23 5.20
C PHE A 135 -0.93 -8.22 5.75
N SER A 136 -1.32 -9.21 4.95
CA SER A 136 -2.27 -10.25 5.37
C SER A 136 -1.63 -11.21 6.36
N LEU A 137 -2.40 -11.58 7.39
CA LEU A 137 -2.02 -12.60 8.34
C LEU A 137 -2.26 -13.99 7.72
N GLY A 138 -1.28 -14.88 7.84
CA GLY A 138 -1.42 -16.29 7.45
C GLY A 138 -2.06 -17.17 8.53
N THR A 139 -2.55 -16.56 9.61
CA THR A 139 -3.13 -17.22 10.80
C THR A 139 -4.39 -16.47 11.24
N SER A 140 -5.23 -17.10 12.06
CA SER A 140 -6.41 -16.43 12.61
C SER A 140 -5.99 -15.34 13.59
N VAL A 141 -6.72 -14.22 13.61
CA VAL A 141 -6.53 -13.15 14.61
C VAL A 141 -6.92 -13.57 16.03
N THR A 142 -7.65 -14.68 16.15
CA THR A 142 -7.98 -15.34 17.42
C THR A 142 -6.83 -16.21 17.94
N ASP A 143 -5.82 -16.48 17.12
CA ASP A 143 -4.59 -17.13 17.57
C ASP A 143 -3.65 -16.08 18.17
N ARG A 144 -2.73 -16.51 19.02
CA ARG A 144 -1.70 -15.61 19.55
C ARG A 144 -0.77 -15.15 18.42
N ILE A 145 -0.64 -13.84 18.24
CA ILE A 145 0.24 -13.20 17.27
C ILE A 145 1.27 -12.35 18.00
N THR A 146 2.54 -12.59 17.74
CA THR A 146 3.64 -11.76 18.26
C THR A 146 3.95 -10.65 17.27
N LEU A 147 3.81 -9.40 17.72
CA LEU A 147 4.23 -8.21 16.98
C LEU A 147 5.55 -7.69 17.55
N THR A 148 6.51 -7.40 16.68
CA THR A 148 7.82 -6.87 17.09
C THR A 148 8.22 -5.69 16.22
N ILE A 149 8.71 -4.63 16.84
CA ILE A 149 9.39 -3.50 16.19
C ILE A 149 10.85 -3.54 16.64
N ARG A 150 11.77 -3.69 15.68
CA ARG A 150 13.22 -3.67 15.93
C ARG A 150 13.84 -2.41 15.34
N GLU A 151 14.49 -1.62 16.17
CA GLU A 151 15.20 -0.40 15.77
C GLU A 151 16.60 -0.71 15.25
N ARG A 152 17.00 0.04 14.22
CA ARG A 152 18.30 0.02 13.55
C ARG A 152 18.71 1.47 13.28
N GLY A 153 19.01 2.21 14.34
CA GLY A 153 19.17 3.66 14.30
C GLY A 153 17.84 4.35 13.95
N ASN A 154 17.82 5.07 12.84
CA ASN A 154 16.64 5.78 12.30
C ASN A 154 15.76 4.88 11.40
N GLU A 155 16.01 3.56 11.40
CA GLU A 155 15.21 2.57 10.69
C GLU A 155 14.50 1.65 11.71
N ILE A 156 13.28 1.22 11.39
CA ILE A 156 12.59 0.14 12.09
C ILE A 156 12.31 -1.03 11.15
N ALA A 157 12.46 -2.25 11.67
CA ALA A 157 11.96 -3.47 11.05
C ALA A 157 10.68 -3.93 11.76
N LEU A 158 9.66 -4.26 10.99
CA LEU A 158 8.37 -4.79 11.47
C LEU A 158 8.38 -6.30 11.33
N LEU A 159 8.21 -7.02 12.43
CA LEU A 159 8.16 -8.48 12.43
C LEU A 159 6.81 -8.97 12.96
N VAL A 160 6.31 -10.05 12.36
CA VAL A 160 5.14 -10.78 12.83
C VAL A 160 5.48 -12.24 12.99
N ASN A 161 5.24 -12.78 14.18
CA ASN A 161 5.64 -14.13 14.59
C ASN A 161 7.13 -14.39 14.30
N GLY A 162 7.98 -13.41 14.60
CA GLY A 162 9.43 -13.45 14.40
C GLY A 162 9.90 -13.32 12.94
N THR A 163 9.01 -13.20 11.97
CA THR A 163 9.36 -13.01 10.55
C THR A 163 9.28 -11.53 10.17
N GLU A 164 10.38 -10.96 9.67
CA GLU A 164 10.41 -9.60 9.14
C GLU A 164 9.50 -9.47 7.91
N LYS A 165 8.60 -8.47 7.93
CA LYS A 165 7.63 -8.20 6.86
C LYS A 165 7.97 -6.94 6.07
N ALA A 166 8.51 -5.93 6.72
CA ALA A 166 8.88 -4.66 6.12
C ALA A 166 9.93 -3.94 6.97
N SER A 167 10.65 -2.99 6.37
CA SER A 167 11.46 -2.00 7.09
C SER A 167 11.18 -0.58 6.59
N LEU A 168 11.32 0.40 7.49
CA LEU A 168 11.04 1.82 7.22
C LEU A 168 12.10 2.68 7.88
N GLY A 169 12.67 3.63 7.14
CA GLY A 169 13.64 4.60 7.66
C GLY A 169 13.18 6.04 7.52
N ASN A 170 13.31 6.83 8.59
CA ASN A 170 13.16 8.28 8.60
C ASN A 170 13.77 8.88 9.87
N ASP A 171 13.99 10.20 9.89
CA ASP A 171 14.63 10.85 11.04
C ASP A 171 13.77 10.91 12.31
N SER A 172 12.47 10.58 12.26
CA SER A 172 11.57 10.55 13.42
C SER A 172 11.45 9.20 14.10
N LEU A 173 11.99 8.13 13.49
CA LEU A 173 12.02 6.77 14.01
C LEU A 173 13.24 6.53 14.92
N GLY A 174 13.20 5.45 15.69
CA GLY A 174 14.26 5.08 16.63
C GLY A 174 14.12 5.72 18.01
N ARG A 175 13.08 6.52 18.28
CA ARG A 175 12.95 7.30 19.52
C ARG A 175 11.52 7.38 20.02
N GLY A 176 11.32 7.90 21.23
CA GLY A 176 10.00 8.15 21.81
C GLY A 176 9.42 6.97 22.58
N ALA A 177 8.29 7.22 23.26
CA ALA A 177 7.66 6.26 24.15
C ALA A 177 7.06 5.07 23.40
N VAL A 178 7.00 3.92 24.08
CA VAL A 178 6.51 2.66 23.51
C VAL A 178 5.54 1.99 24.47
N GLY A 179 4.62 1.20 23.92
CA GLY A 179 3.54 0.63 24.72
C GLY A 179 2.60 -0.25 23.93
N VAL A 180 1.39 -0.41 24.46
CA VAL A 180 0.31 -1.17 23.81
C VAL A 180 -0.88 -0.29 23.54
N VAL A 181 -1.64 -0.67 22.53
CA VAL A 181 -2.84 0.04 22.06
C VAL A 181 -3.92 -0.96 21.70
N ALA A 182 -5.17 -0.62 22.03
CA ALA A 182 -6.38 -1.27 21.53
C ALA A 182 -7.38 -0.21 21.06
N SER A 183 -8.09 -0.47 19.97
CA SER A 183 -9.10 0.45 19.46
C SER A 183 -10.32 -0.24 18.87
N HIS A 184 -11.41 0.52 18.81
CA HIS A 184 -12.74 0.07 18.38
C HIS A 184 -13.37 -0.98 19.31
N LEU A 185 -14.59 -1.41 18.98
CA LEU A 185 -15.30 -2.46 19.73
C LEU A 185 -14.53 -3.78 19.69
N GLY A 186 -14.42 -4.48 20.82
CA GLY A 186 -13.79 -5.78 20.89
C GLY A 186 -13.24 -6.12 22.26
N SER A 187 -12.63 -7.30 22.35
CA SER A 187 -11.92 -7.77 23.54
C SER A 187 -10.54 -8.27 23.11
N TYR A 188 -9.51 -7.66 23.70
CA TYR A 188 -8.12 -7.77 23.28
C TYR A 188 -7.29 -8.24 24.45
N ARG A 189 -6.56 -9.33 24.24
CA ARG A 189 -5.61 -9.84 25.23
C ARG A 189 -4.19 -9.49 24.79
N PHE A 190 -3.43 -8.94 25.72
CA PHE A 190 -2.01 -8.66 25.58
C PHE A 190 -1.23 -9.50 26.59
N ASP A 191 -0.14 -10.11 26.13
CA ASP A 191 0.81 -10.85 26.96
C ASP A 191 2.25 -10.52 26.52
N SER A 192 3.22 -10.85 27.34
CA SER A 192 4.65 -10.84 27.02
C SER A 192 5.21 -9.50 26.50
N PHE A 193 4.62 -8.35 26.89
CA PHE A 193 5.20 -7.06 26.48
C PHE A 193 6.63 -6.90 27.01
N SER A 194 7.58 -6.62 26.12
CA SER A 194 8.99 -6.51 26.46
C SER A 194 9.71 -5.45 25.62
N ILE A 195 10.76 -4.88 26.21
CA ILE A 195 11.70 -3.97 25.58
C ILE A 195 13.09 -4.55 25.82
N GLN A 196 13.77 -4.93 24.75
CA GLN A 196 15.16 -5.39 24.76
C GLN A 196 16.05 -4.36 24.05
N VAL A 197 17.33 -4.30 24.39
CA VAL A 197 18.30 -3.36 23.79
C VAL A 197 19.43 -4.16 23.16
N ASP A 198 19.59 -4.03 21.86
CA ASP A 198 20.57 -4.81 21.10
C ASP A 198 21.97 -4.17 21.22
N GLY A 199 22.98 -4.99 21.53
CA GLY A 199 24.34 -4.53 21.90
C GLY A 199 25.29 -4.20 20.74
N ARG A 200 24.81 -4.05 19.49
CA ARG A 200 25.65 -3.92 18.29
C ARG A 200 25.42 -2.57 17.58
N ALA A 201 26.51 -1.82 17.36
CA ALA A 201 26.51 -0.51 16.72
C ALA A 201 26.13 -0.56 15.21
N ALA A 202 25.45 0.50 14.75
CA ALA A 202 24.90 0.66 13.40
C ALA A 202 25.98 0.63 12.29
N GLY A 203 25.74 -0.20 11.25
CA GLY A 203 26.59 -0.36 10.08
C GLY A 203 26.15 0.48 8.88
N GLN A 204 27.14 1.04 8.19
CA GLN A 204 27.15 2.03 7.11
C GLN A 204 26.33 1.70 5.85
N ALA A 205 25.81 2.77 5.22
CA ALA A 205 25.22 2.79 3.87
C ALA A 205 26.27 2.57 2.77
N ILE A 206 25.89 1.84 1.71
CA ILE A 206 26.76 1.48 0.59
C ILE A 206 26.35 2.26 -0.67
N ASN A 207 27.25 3.14 -1.14
CA ASN A 207 27.26 3.73 -2.48
C ASN A 207 27.66 2.69 -3.54
N SER A 208 27.12 2.78 -4.76
CA SER A 208 27.87 2.59 -6.03
C SER A 208 27.00 2.83 -7.28
N ARG A 209 27.36 3.84 -8.08
CA ARG A 209 27.02 3.96 -9.51
C ARG A 209 28.32 4.28 -10.28
N PRO A 210 28.64 3.60 -11.40
CA PRO A 210 29.68 4.05 -12.32
C PRO A 210 29.09 4.79 -13.54
N ASN A 211 29.84 5.78 -14.03
CA ASN A 211 29.55 6.60 -15.22
C ASN A 211 30.31 6.11 -16.49
N ALA A 212 29.76 6.56 -17.63
CA ALA A 212 30.39 6.94 -18.92
C ALA A 212 30.79 5.83 -19.92
N PRO A 213 30.98 6.11 -21.25
CA PRO A 213 30.89 7.40 -21.97
C PRO A 213 30.14 7.39 -23.34
N THR A 214 30.04 8.61 -23.89
CA THR A 214 29.53 9.09 -25.19
C THR A 214 30.48 8.89 -26.38
N THR A 215 29.95 8.78 -27.61
CA THR A 215 30.39 9.39 -28.92
C THR A 215 29.62 8.70 -30.08
N ALA A 216 29.42 9.19 -31.31
CA ALA A 216 29.23 10.49 -31.97
C ALA A 216 29.28 10.20 -33.52
N ALA A 217 28.30 10.72 -34.28
CA ALA A 217 28.32 11.13 -35.71
C ALA A 217 28.54 10.11 -36.86
N ALA A 218 27.66 10.11 -37.88
CA ALA A 218 27.81 10.87 -39.16
C ALA A 218 27.03 10.28 -40.38
N ASN A 219 25.98 10.99 -40.79
CA ASN A 219 25.55 11.49 -42.13
C ASN A 219 25.69 10.76 -43.50
N ASN A 220 24.59 10.95 -44.29
CA ASN A 220 24.41 11.09 -45.76
C ASN A 220 24.47 9.83 -46.64
N GLY A 221 23.64 9.59 -47.67
CA GLY A 221 22.56 10.31 -48.37
C GLY A 221 22.33 9.70 -49.78
N LEU A 222 21.20 10.05 -50.43
CA LEU A 222 20.86 10.00 -51.88
C LEU A 222 20.04 8.82 -52.48
N GLN A 223 18.74 9.10 -52.63
CA GLN A 223 17.93 9.20 -53.88
C GLN A 223 17.73 8.03 -54.87
N GLU A 224 16.47 7.94 -55.29
CA GLU A 224 15.78 7.03 -56.23
C GLU A 224 16.19 7.18 -57.70
N HIS A 225 15.97 6.13 -58.51
CA HIS A 225 15.42 6.22 -59.88
C HIS A 225 14.86 4.87 -60.39
N PRO A 226 13.99 4.87 -61.42
CA PRO A 226 12.88 3.91 -61.66
C PRO A 226 13.11 2.94 -62.84
N ALA A 227 12.18 1.97 -63.03
CA ALA A 227 11.77 1.24 -64.26
C ALA A 227 11.47 -0.25 -63.95
N THR A 228 10.59 -1.03 -64.58
CA THR A 228 9.52 -0.93 -65.59
C THR A 228 8.85 -2.32 -65.61
N ASN A 229 7.53 -2.36 -65.85
CA ASN A 229 6.72 -3.57 -66.04
C ASN A 229 7.21 -4.51 -67.16
N HIS A 230 7.05 -5.84 -66.98
CA HIS A 230 6.76 -6.81 -68.06
C HIS A 230 5.82 -7.97 -67.58
N SER A 231 4.53 -7.80 -67.90
CA SER A 231 3.47 -8.73 -68.37
C SER A 231 3.44 -10.26 -68.12
N ARG A 232 2.35 -10.70 -67.43
CA ARG A 232 1.25 -11.63 -67.81
C ARG A 232 1.49 -13.11 -68.25
N THR A 233 0.92 -14.09 -67.51
CA THR A 233 -0.31 -14.88 -67.84
C THR A 233 -0.49 -16.10 -66.91
N GLY A 234 -1.75 -16.44 -66.59
CA GLY A 234 -2.17 -17.68 -65.92
C GLY A 234 -3.40 -17.43 -65.06
N GLU A 235 -4.50 -18.16 -65.25
CA GLU A 235 -5.75 -18.01 -64.49
C GLU A 235 -5.50 -17.94 -62.97
N PRO A 236 -6.31 -17.18 -62.20
CA PRO A 236 -6.17 -17.16 -60.75
C PRO A 236 -6.29 -18.60 -60.24
N ALA A 237 -5.25 -19.06 -59.54
CA ALA A 237 -5.25 -20.39 -58.92
C ALA A 237 -6.56 -20.59 -58.15
N PRO A 238 -7.19 -21.78 -58.24
CA PRO A 238 -8.44 -22.05 -57.52
C PRO A 238 -8.27 -21.71 -56.04
N ILE A 239 -9.26 -21.07 -55.43
CA ILE A 239 -9.18 -20.61 -54.03
C ILE A 239 -9.78 -21.65 -53.08
N LYS A 240 -9.11 -21.89 -51.96
CA LYS A 240 -9.58 -22.71 -50.83
C LYS A 240 -9.67 -21.85 -49.57
N TYR A 241 -10.69 -22.11 -48.75
CA TYR A 241 -10.80 -21.50 -47.42
C TYR A 241 -10.05 -22.35 -46.40
N PHE A 242 -9.03 -21.77 -45.78
CA PHE A 242 -8.32 -22.34 -44.64
C PHE A 242 -8.97 -21.84 -43.35
N VAL A 243 -9.25 -22.76 -42.43
CA VAL A 243 -10.03 -22.48 -41.21
C VAL A 243 -9.10 -22.44 -40.01
N THR A 244 -9.24 -21.39 -39.21
CA THR A 244 -8.57 -21.30 -37.91
C THR A 244 -9.55 -21.72 -36.82
N MET A 245 -9.11 -22.63 -35.96
CA MET A 245 -9.87 -23.11 -34.80
C MET A 245 -9.38 -22.39 -33.54
N ASP A 246 -10.32 -21.90 -32.72
CA ASP A 246 -9.99 -21.38 -31.40
C ASP A 246 -9.85 -22.56 -30.41
N ALA A 247 -8.65 -22.75 -29.88
CA ALA A 247 -8.32 -23.89 -29.03
C ALA A 247 -9.13 -23.96 -27.72
N ARG A 248 -9.66 -22.83 -27.22
CA ARG A 248 -10.41 -22.76 -25.97
C ARG A 248 -11.87 -23.18 -26.14
N THR A 249 -12.47 -22.82 -27.27
CA THR A 249 -13.89 -23.07 -27.57
C THR A 249 -14.10 -24.26 -28.49
N GLY A 250 -13.05 -24.70 -29.20
CA GLY A 250 -13.15 -25.74 -30.23
C GLY A 250 -13.94 -25.30 -31.47
N MET A 251 -14.30 -24.02 -31.58
CA MET A 251 -15.05 -23.47 -32.71
C MET A 251 -14.12 -22.89 -33.77
N ALA A 252 -14.56 -22.93 -35.03
CA ALA A 252 -13.92 -22.15 -36.08
C ALA A 252 -14.03 -20.66 -35.75
N SER A 253 -12.91 -19.97 -35.58
CA SER A 253 -12.88 -18.53 -35.28
C SER A 253 -12.92 -17.68 -36.54
N SER A 254 -12.22 -18.13 -37.58
CA SER A 254 -12.09 -17.41 -38.84
C SER A 254 -11.73 -18.35 -39.99
N ARG A 255 -11.90 -17.85 -41.21
CA ARG A 255 -11.41 -18.49 -42.42
C ARG A 255 -10.75 -17.49 -43.35
N ILE A 256 -9.70 -17.91 -44.05
CA ILE A 256 -8.97 -17.10 -45.02
C ILE A 256 -9.00 -17.77 -46.40
N PRO A 257 -9.38 -17.05 -47.48
CA PRO A 257 -9.25 -17.56 -48.84
C PRO A 257 -7.79 -17.43 -49.30
N LEU A 258 -7.15 -18.54 -49.64
CA LEU A 258 -5.79 -18.58 -50.22
C LEU A 258 -5.78 -19.56 -51.42
N PRO A 259 -4.73 -19.56 -52.26
CA PRO A 259 -4.61 -20.54 -53.34
C PRO A 259 -4.75 -21.98 -52.83
N ALA A 260 -5.47 -22.82 -53.57
CA ALA A 260 -5.86 -24.17 -53.14
C ALA A 260 -4.69 -25.15 -53.14
N ASP A 261 -3.61 -24.84 -53.85
CA ASP A 261 -2.34 -25.54 -53.84
C ASP A 261 -1.45 -25.19 -52.64
N TRP A 262 -1.90 -24.27 -51.78
CA TRP A 262 -1.26 -24.02 -50.49
C TRP A 262 -1.73 -25.03 -49.43
N THR A 263 -0.92 -25.19 -48.40
CA THR A 263 -1.17 -26.07 -47.27
C THR A 263 -1.05 -25.27 -45.97
N GLN A 264 -1.98 -25.48 -45.05
CA GLN A 264 -1.88 -24.93 -43.70
C GLN A 264 -1.07 -25.88 -42.82
N LEU A 265 -0.05 -25.35 -42.16
CA LEU A 265 0.83 -26.08 -41.26
C LEU A 265 0.30 -25.95 -39.83
N THR A 266 0.02 -27.06 -39.17
CA THR A 266 -0.55 -27.08 -37.80
C THR A 266 0.49 -27.27 -36.70
N ASP A 267 1.61 -27.93 -37.01
CA ASP A 267 2.66 -28.30 -36.04
C ASP A 267 3.95 -27.48 -36.21
N ASN A 268 3.91 -26.42 -37.02
CA ASN A 268 5.05 -25.54 -37.27
C ASN A 268 4.88 -24.22 -36.51
N LYS A 269 5.89 -23.86 -35.71
CA LYS A 269 5.86 -22.63 -34.89
C LYS A 269 6.22 -21.37 -35.66
N GLU A 270 6.92 -21.51 -36.79
CA GLU A 270 7.42 -20.40 -37.59
C GLU A 270 6.47 -20.07 -38.75
N PHE A 271 5.98 -21.10 -39.44
CA PHE A 271 5.17 -20.96 -40.66
C PHE A 271 3.75 -21.49 -40.45
N THR A 272 2.76 -20.73 -40.95
CA THR A 272 1.35 -21.11 -40.94
C THR A 272 0.90 -21.68 -42.29
N TYR A 273 1.50 -21.23 -43.39
CA TYR A 273 1.17 -21.72 -44.73
C TYR A 273 2.42 -22.00 -45.54
N GLU A 274 2.34 -23.02 -46.38
CA GLU A 274 3.34 -23.37 -47.38
C GLU A 274 2.65 -23.55 -48.73
N GLY A 275 3.16 -22.87 -49.75
CA GLY A 275 2.71 -22.98 -51.14
C GLY A 275 3.76 -23.68 -52.01
N PRO A 276 3.46 -23.91 -53.30
CA PRO A 276 4.44 -24.45 -54.23
C PRO A 276 5.67 -23.53 -54.37
N ASN A 277 6.75 -24.05 -54.95
CA ASN A 277 7.94 -23.28 -55.28
C ASN A 277 8.56 -22.52 -54.10
N LYS A 278 8.58 -23.14 -52.90
CA LYS A 278 9.16 -22.59 -51.67
C LYS A 278 8.48 -21.30 -51.17
N ILE A 279 7.20 -21.12 -51.48
CA ILE A 279 6.40 -20.04 -50.88
C ILE A 279 6.09 -20.43 -49.43
N ARG A 280 6.42 -19.56 -48.48
CA ARG A 280 6.10 -19.77 -47.06
C ARG A 280 5.53 -18.51 -46.43
N VAL A 281 4.57 -18.67 -45.52
CA VAL A 281 3.94 -17.58 -44.77
C VAL A 281 4.09 -17.83 -43.29
N SER A 282 4.63 -16.85 -42.57
CA SER A 282 4.89 -16.95 -41.15
C SER A 282 3.60 -17.01 -40.32
N ALA A 283 3.71 -17.48 -39.08
CA ALA A 283 2.75 -17.13 -38.05
C ALA A 283 2.69 -15.60 -37.85
N ALA A 284 1.50 -15.10 -37.52
CA ALA A 284 1.34 -13.72 -37.12
C ALA A 284 1.92 -13.51 -35.72
N GLY A 285 2.85 -12.56 -35.59
CA GLY A 285 3.43 -12.12 -34.34
C GLY A 285 3.08 -10.66 -34.07
N GLY A 286 3.40 -10.15 -32.88
CA GLY A 286 3.12 -8.76 -32.57
C GLY A 286 3.58 -8.29 -31.21
N ALA A 287 3.37 -7.00 -30.98
CA ALA A 287 3.63 -6.31 -29.72
C ALA A 287 2.47 -5.38 -29.38
N THR A 288 2.24 -5.20 -28.09
CA THR A 288 1.17 -4.36 -27.56
C THR A 288 1.76 -3.23 -26.75
N PHE A 289 1.19 -2.03 -26.90
CA PHE A 289 1.69 -0.82 -26.28
C PHE A 289 0.55 -0.02 -25.67
N GLN A 290 0.88 0.77 -24.66
CA GLN A 290 -0.05 1.70 -24.01
C GLN A 290 0.55 3.09 -24.06
N PHE A 291 -0.31 4.09 -24.17
CA PHE A 291 0.10 5.49 -24.16
C PHE A 291 -0.87 6.34 -23.34
N THR A 292 -0.33 7.28 -22.58
CA THR A 292 -1.10 8.31 -21.89
C THR A 292 -0.27 9.58 -21.80
N ASN A 293 -0.97 10.72 -21.88
CA ASN A 293 -0.41 12.04 -21.58
C ASN A 293 -0.54 12.41 -20.10
N ASN A 294 -1.24 11.60 -19.29
CA ASN A 294 -1.39 11.83 -17.86
C ASN A 294 -0.11 11.33 -17.13
N PRO A 295 0.63 12.21 -16.42
CA PRO A 295 1.86 11.82 -15.72
C PRO A 295 1.66 10.73 -14.67
N ASP A 296 0.56 10.77 -13.92
CA ASP A 296 0.27 9.80 -12.85
C ASP A 296 0.02 8.40 -13.45
N MET A 297 -0.69 8.34 -14.57
CA MET A 297 -0.90 7.08 -15.28
C MET A 297 0.37 6.59 -15.97
N ALA A 298 1.20 7.49 -16.50
CA ALA A 298 2.48 7.12 -17.08
C ALA A 298 3.41 6.49 -16.03
N GLN A 299 3.42 7.04 -14.80
CA GLN A 299 4.13 6.46 -13.67
C GLN A 299 3.54 5.09 -13.28
N MET A 300 2.21 4.94 -13.27
CA MET A 300 1.56 3.66 -13.03
C MET A 300 1.98 2.60 -14.06
N PHE A 301 2.02 2.94 -15.34
CA PHE A 301 2.49 2.04 -16.40
C PHE A 301 3.93 1.60 -16.13
N GLN A 302 4.82 2.52 -15.78
CA GLN A 302 6.22 2.19 -15.44
C GLN A 302 6.32 1.24 -14.24
N MET A 303 5.54 1.46 -13.17
CA MET A 303 5.51 0.56 -12.01
C MET A 303 5.00 -0.84 -12.37
N GLN A 304 4.10 -0.95 -13.34
CA GLN A 304 3.58 -2.22 -13.87
C GLN A 304 4.50 -2.85 -14.93
N GLY A 305 5.69 -2.29 -15.16
CA GLY A 305 6.63 -2.76 -16.20
C GLY A 305 6.15 -2.51 -17.63
N THR A 306 5.13 -1.69 -17.82
CA THR A 306 4.61 -1.31 -19.14
C THR A 306 5.24 0.01 -19.58
N THR A 307 5.77 0.05 -20.79
CA THR A 307 6.35 1.27 -21.35
C THR A 307 5.25 2.20 -21.87
N ASN A 308 5.23 3.45 -21.41
CA ASN A 308 4.38 4.50 -21.97
C ASN A 308 4.89 4.91 -23.36
N GLN A 309 4.30 4.36 -24.42
CA GLN A 309 4.80 4.44 -25.78
C GLN A 309 3.70 4.92 -26.74
N PRO A 310 3.81 6.12 -27.33
CA PRO A 310 2.84 6.59 -28.32
C PRO A 310 2.87 5.73 -29.60
N PRO A 311 1.76 5.70 -30.37
CA PRO A 311 1.75 5.12 -31.70
C PRO A 311 2.90 5.64 -32.55
N MET A 312 3.68 4.72 -33.13
CA MET A 312 4.86 5.06 -33.92
C MET A 312 4.52 5.18 -35.42
N PRO A 313 5.19 6.07 -36.16
CA PRO A 313 5.12 6.07 -37.62
C PRO A 313 5.80 4.82 -38.19
N ILE A 314 5.48 4.46 -39.43
CA ILE A 314 5.96 3.21 -40.05
C ILE A 314 7.48 3.17 -40.18
N GLU A 315 8.15 4.30 -40.38
CA GLU A 315 9.61 4.40 -40.47
C GLU A 315 10.26 3.98 -39.14
N ALA A 316 9.73 4.46 -38.02
CA ALA A 316 10.21 4.10 -36.69
C ALA A 316 9.93 2.63 -36.35
N ILE A 317 8.77 2.11 -36.77
CA ILE A 317 8.43 0.68 -36.63
C ILE A 317 9.40 -0.18 -37.44
N THR A 318 9.68 0.22 -38.68
CA THR A 318 10.60 -0.48 -39.59
C THR A 318 11.99 -0.57 -38.96
N GLN A 319 12.52 0.57 -38.51
CA GLN A 319 13.84 0.66 -37.88
C GLN A 319 13.94 -0.15 -36.58
N ARG A 320 12.90 -0.12 -35.74
CA ARG A 320 12.94 -0.77 -34.42
C ARG A 320 12.72 -2.27 -34.49
N PHE A 321 11.79 -2.75 -35.33
CA PHE A 321 11.33 -4.14 -35.28
C PHE A 321 11.77 -4.99 -36.48
N PHE A 322 12.06 -4.38 -37.63
CA PHE A 322 12.36 -5.12 -38.86
C PHE A 322 13.82 -5.03 -39.28
N MET A 323 14.44 -3.85 -39.15
CA MET A 323 15.84 -3.65 -39.54
C MET A 323 16.82 -4.58 -38.81
N PRO A 324 16.72 -4.85 -37.48
CA PRO A 324 17.64 -5.78 -36.82
C PRO A 324 17.62 -7.17 -37.44
N ILE A 325 16.44 -7.66 -37.83
CA ILE A 325 16.28 -8.96 -38.49
C ILE A 325 16.81 -8.88 -39.92
N ALA A 326 16.51 -7.81 -40.64
CA ALA A 326 16.96 -7.61 -42.01
C ALA A 326 18.50 -7.59 -42.10
N GLU A 327 19.17 -6.88 -41.20
CA GLU A 327 20.63 -6.82 -41.12
C GLU A 327 21.25 -8.19 -40.81
N GLN A 328 20.69 -8.91 -39.82
CA GLN A 328 21.16 -10.26 -39.46
C GLN A 328 20.96 -11.28 -40.59
N THR A 329 19.95 -11.10 -41.43
CA THR A 329 19.60 -12.03 -42.52
C THR A 329 20.08 -11.55 -43.89
N GLY A 330 20.82 -10.45 -43.97
CA GLY A 330 21.32 -9.89 -45.23
C GLY A 330 20.22 -9.42 -46.18
N ARG A 331 19.05 -9.05 -45.64
CA ARG A 331 17.91 -8.53 -46.40
C ARG A 331 17.99 -7.01 -46.53
N LYS A 332 17.54 -6.49 -47.68
CA LYS A 332 17.47 -5.06 -47.96
C LYS A 332 16.02 -4.66 -48.20
N LEU A 333 15.58 -3.58 -47.55
CA LEU A 333 14.28 -2.99 -47.80
C LEU A 333 14.25 -2.40 -49.22
N THR A 334 13.31 -2.83 -50.04
CA THR A 334 13.13 -2.32 -51.40
C THR A 334 11.96 -1.38 -51.51
N ARG A 335 10.89 -1.61 -50.73
CA ARG A 335 9.66 -0.81 -50.82
C ARG A 335 8.87 -0.82 -49.52
N THR A 336 8.27 0.32 -49.20
CA THR A 336 7.21 0.43 -48.18
C THR A 336 6.00 1.09 -48.83
N TYR A 337 4.80 0.53 -48.64
CA TYR A 337 3.57 1.12 -49.15
C TYR A 337 2.35 0.79 -48.28
N GLU A 338 1.34 1.65 -48.33
CA GLU A 338 0.10 1.50 -47.57
C GLU A 338 -0.84 0.47 -48.18
N LEU A 339 -1.59 -0.22 -47.32
CA LEU A 339 -2.65 -1.18 -47.66
C LEU A 339 -4.00 -0.67 -47.14
N PRO A 340 -4.59 0.38 -47.75
CA PRO A 340 -5.78 1.04 -47.21
C PRO A 340 -7.01 0.13 -47.13
N GLN A 341 -7.14 -0.85 -48.03
CA GLN A 341 -8.25 -1.82 -47.97
C GLN A 341 -8.11 -2.76 -46.77
N LEU A 342 -6.88 -3.20 -46.47
CA LEU A 342 -6.61 -4.03 -45.30
C LEU A 342 -6.80 -3.23 -44.00
N ALA A 343 -6.39 -1.96 -43.98
CA ALA A 343 -6.63 -1.07 -42.84
C ALA A 343 -8.13 -0.90 -42.55
N ARG A 344 -8.95 -0.66 -43.59
CA ARG A 344 -10.42 -0.60 -43.46
C ARG A 344 -11.01 -1.91 -42.95
N LYS A 345 -10.54 -3.05 -43.46
CA LYS A 345 -10.97 -4.37 -42.99
C LYS A 345 -10.62 -4.59 -41.51
N SER A 346 -9.40 -4.26 -41.11
CA SER A 346 -8.94 -4.35 -39.72
C SER A 346 -9.78 -3.48 -38.78
N LEU A 347 -10.12 -2.27 -39.20
CA LEU A 347 -11.01 -1.37 -38.45
C LEU A 347 -12.43 -1.94 -38.33
N GLN A 348 -12.98 -2.48 -39.42
CA GLN A 348 -14.30 -3.12 -39.44
C GLN A 348 -14.34 -4.37 -38.55
N ASP A 349 -13.29 -5.18 -38.53
CA ASP A 349 -13.22 -6.35 -37.65
C ASP A 349 -13.10 -5.93 -36.19
N SER A 350 -12.23 -4.96 -35.91
CA SER A 350 -11.99 -4.45 -34.55
C SER A 350 -13.24 -3.85 -33.93
N SER A 351 -14.07 -3.15 -34.72
CA SER A 351 -15.31 -2.53 -34.23
C SER A 351 -16.41 -3.52 -33.85
N GLN A 352 -16.32 -4.78 -34.28
CA GLN A 352 -17.29 -5.82 -33.92
C GLN A 352 -17.01 -6.44 -32.55
N TYR A 353 -15.82 -6.24 -31.97
CA TYR A 353 -15.50 -6.73 -30.64
C TYR A 353 -16.16 -5.88 -29.55
N TYR A 354 -16.55 -6.54 -28.46
CA TYR A 354 -17.09 -5.84 -27.30
C TYR A 354 -16.03 -4.91 -26.68
N SER A 355 -16.42 -3.66 -26.45
CA SER A 355 -15.68 -2.72 -25.63
C SER A 355 -16.51 -2.30 -24.42
N ALA A 356 -15.90 -2.28 -23.24
CA ALA A 356 -16.54 -1.84 -22.00
C ALA A 356 -16.67 -0.31 -21.90
N MET A 357 -15.85 0.43 -22.65
CA MET A 357 -15.84 1.88 -22.69
C MET A 357 -15.95 2.37 -24.13
N PRO A 358 -16.53 3.55 -24.37
CA PRO A 358 -16.45 4.19 -25.68
C PRO A 358 -14.98 4.35 -26.09
N GLN A 359 -14.66 3.89 -27.30
CA GLN A 359 -13.32 4.00 -27.87
C GLN A 359 -13.44 4.52 -29.30
N GLN A 360 -12.53 5.41 -29.67
CA GLN A 360 -12.31 5.72 -31.07
C GLN A 360 -11.23 4.77 -31.60
N LEU A 361 -11.56 4.02 -32.65
CA LEU A 361 -10.63 3.09 -33.26
C LEU A 361 -9.97 3.71 -34.50
N ASP A 362 -8.70 3.44 -34.69
CA ASP A 362 -7.95 3.74 -35.92
C ASP A 362 -7.14 2.51 -36.32
N ALA A 363 -6.91 2.35 -37.61
CA ALA A 363 -6.13 1.23 -38.14
C ALA A 363 -5.29 1.68 -39.33
N LYS A 364 -4.04 1.22 -39.36
CA LYS A 364 -3.12 1.43 -40.48
C LYS A 364 -2.49 0.11 -40.86
N SER A 365 -2.34 -0.12 -42.16
CA SER A 365 -1.73 -1.34 -42.68
C SER A 365 -0.70 -1.00 -43.72
N TYR A 366 0.44 -1.69 -43.68
CA TYR A 366 1.58 -1.46 -44.56
C TYR A 366 2.13 -2.79 -45.07
N ALA A 367 2.71 -2.76 -46.26
CA ALA A 367 3.59 -3.80 -46.77
C ALA A 367 5.02 -3.25 -46.83
N LEU A 368 5.97 -4.03 -46.31
CA LEU A 368 7.40 -3.78 -46.40
C LEU A 368 7.99 -4.91 -47.24
N GLU A 369 8.49 -4.60 -48.43
CA GLU A 369 9.11 -5.56 -49.33
C GLU A 369 10.62 -5.56 -49.14
N TRP A 370 11.19 -6.76 -49.16
CA TRP A 370 12.62 -6.98 -48.96
C TRP A 370 13.15 -7.96 -49.99
N THR A 371 14.43 -7.87 -50.30
CA THR A 371 15.14 -8.87 -51.09
C THR A 371 16.41 -9.29 -50.37
N ASP A 372 16.84 -10.52 -50.59
CA ASP A 372 18.17 -10.96 -50.22
C ASP A 372 19.04 -11.18 -51.47
N ASN A 373 20.32 -11.47 -51.22
CA ASN A 373 21.26 -11.80 -52.30
C ASN A 373 21.15 -13.27 -52.76
N GLN A 374 20.18 -14.03 -52.24
CA GLN A 374 20.00 -15.47 -52.47
C GLN A 374 18.83 -15.76 -53.43
N GLY A 375 18.23 -14.73 -54.02
CA GLY A 375 17.14 -14.86 -54.98
C GLY A 375 15.76 -14.99 -54.34
N MET A 376 15.63 -14.74 -53.04
CA MET A 376 14.35 -14.69 -52.35
C MET A 376 13.88 -13.25 -52.15
N SER A 377 12.56 -13.09 -52.21
CA SER A 377 11.87 -11.84 -51.92
C SER A 377 10.88 -12.07 -50.79
N TYR A 378 10.69 -11.02 -49.99
CA TYR A 378 9.92 -11.07 -48.75
C TYR A 378 8.93 -9.92 -48.72
N VAL A 379 7.77 -10.14 -48.13
CA VAL A 379 6.83 -9.08 -47.77
C VAL A 379 6.45 -9.23 -46.32
N SER A 380 6.69 -8.20 -45.51
CA SER A 380 6.15 -8.10 -44.16
C SER A 380 4.86 -7.28 -44.21
N ILE A 381 3.74 -7.92 -43.90
CA ILE A 381 2.44 -7.25 -43.77
C ILE A 381 2.31 -6.81 -42.32
N VAL A 382 2.19 -5.51 -42.12
CA VAL A 382 2.11 -4.87 -40.80
C VAL A 382 0.72 -4.27 -40.61
N ASN A 383 0.06 -4.64 -39.52
CA ASN A 383 -1.21 -4.07 -39.11
C ASN A 383 -1.05 -3.38 -37.77
N ILE A 384 -1.44 -2.11 -37.71
CA ILE A 384 -1.42 -1.27 -36.53
C ILE A 384 -2.87 -0.96 -36.18
N ASN A 385 -3.34 -1.42 -35.03
CA ASN A 385 -4.67 -1.08 -34.52
C ASN A 385 -4.51 -0.20 -33.29
N ILE A 386 -5.21 0.93 -33.25
CA ILE A 386 -5.13 1.91 -32.17
C ILE A 386 -6.55 2.09 -31.61
N ALA A 387 -6.67 1.93 -30.29
CA ALA A 387 -7.86 2.24 -29.53
C ALA A 387 -7.58 3.46 -28.66
N TYR A 388 -8.20 4.59 -29.00
CA TYR A 388 -8.16 5.80 -28.20
C TYR A 388 -9.29 5.76 -27.17
N SER A 389 -8.91 5.65 -25.91
CA SER A 389 -9.77 5.96 -24.76
C SER A 389 -9.19 7.14 -24.00
N GLN A 390 -10.03 7.94 -23.34
CA GLN A 390 -9.52 8.95 -22.41
C GLN A 390 -9.50 8.34 -21.01
N PRO A 391 -8.39 8.45 -20.25
CA PRO A 391 -7.18 9.25 -20.50
C PRO A 391 -5.97 8.48 -21.11
N SER A 392 -6.15 7.27 -21.65
CA SER A 392 -5.08 6.44 -22.23
C SER A 392 -5.47 5.77 -23.54
N SER A 393 -4.57 5.72 -24.51
CA SER A 393 -4.71 4.88 -25.70
C SER A 393 -3.96 3.57 -25.56
N TYR A 394 -4.43 2.59 -26.31
CA TYR A 394 -3.82 1.28 -26.45
C TYR A 394 -3.59 1.02 -27.93
N TRP A 395 -2.45 0.47 -28.31
CA TRP A 395 -2.21 0.12 -29.70
C TRP A 395 -1.45 -1.19 -29.84
N ILE A 396 -1.78 -1.92 -30.89
CA ILE A 396 -1.20 -3.22 -31.21
C ILE A 396 -0.50 -3.11 -32.55
N LEU A 397 0.74 -3.57 -32.60
CA LEU A 397 1.47 -3.89 -33.81
C LEU A 397 1.37 -5.40 -34.04
N MET A 398 0.77 -5.82 -35.14
CA MET A 398 0.81 -7.21 -35.61
C MET A 398 1.56 -7.27 -36.94
N SER A 399 2.36 -8.31 -37.14
CA SER A 399 3.03 -8.58 -38.39
C SER A 399 3.03 -10.05 -38.74
N GLN A 400 3.01 -10.32 -40.04
CA GLN A 400 3.31 -11.62 -40.61
C GLN A 400 4.13 -11.38 -41.87
N TYR A 401 5.00 -12.32 -42.24
CA TYR A 401 5.78 -12.21 -43.45
C TYR A 401 5.51 -13.37 -44.40
N LEU A 402 5.66 -13.10 -45.69
CA LEU A 402 5.72 -14.11 -46.74
C LEU A 402 7.10 -14.06 -47.38
N GLU A 403 7.61 -15.23 -47.74
CA GLU A 403 8.82 -15.39 -48.51
C GLU A 403 8.56 -16.27 -49.72
N ALA A 404 9.19 -15.92 -50.83
CA ALA A 404 9.09 -16.65 -52.09
C ALA A 404 10.31 -16.35 -52.98
N PRO A 405 10.67 -17.26 -53.90
CA PRO A 405 11.61 -16.93 -54.97
C PRO A 405 11.15 -15.69 -55.75
N HIS A 406 12.08 -14.87 -56.22
CA HIS A 406 11.81 -13.59 -56.88
C HIS A 406 10.76 -13.70 -58.01
N GLU A 407 10.84 -14.78 -58.79
CA GLU A 407 9.94 -15.07 -59.92
C GLU A 407 8.48 -15.30 -59.50
N HIS A 408 8.24 -15.86 -58.31
CA HIS A 408 6.90 -16.19 -57.81
C HIS A 408 6.37 -15.19 -56.78
N PHE A 409 7.24 -14.30 -56.29
CA PHE A 409 6.93 -13.37 -55.22
C PHE A 409 5.74 -12.44 -55.51
N PRO A 410 5.61 -11.79 -56.69
CA PRO A 410 4.49 -10.88 -56.93
C PRO A 410 3.13 -11.56 -56.79
N ALA A 411 2.98 -12.76 -57.38
CA ALA A 411 1.75 -13.53 -57.31
C ALA A 411 1.45 -14.03 -55.88
N ALA A 412 2.47 -14.51 -55.17
CA ALA A 412 2.33 -15.00 -53.80
C ALA A 412 1.96 -13.87 -52.82
N ARG A 413 2.60 -12.70 -52.96
CA ARG A 413 2.29 -11.47 -52.21
C ARG A 413 0.84 -11.05 -52.43
N ASP A 414 0.41 -10.96 -53.68
CA ASP A 414 -0.94 -10.49 -54.03
C ASP A 414 -2.00 -11.48 -53.53
N ALA A 415 -1.73 -12.79 -53.62
CA ALA A 415 -2.60 -13.82 -53.07
C ALA A 415 -2.77 -13.69 -51.55
N LEU A 416 -1.67 -13.47 -50.81
CA LEU A 416 -1.73 -13.27 -49.36
C LEU A 416 -2.48 -11.99 -48.98
N ILE A 417 -2.18 -10.86 -49.61
CA ILE A 417 -2.84 -9.58 -49.33
C ILE A 417 -4.34 -9.69 -49.61
N ASN A 418 -4.73 -10.27 -50.75
CA ASN A 418 -6.13 -10.51 -51.08
C ASN A 418 -6.80 -11.46 -50.09
N GLY A 419 -6.10 -12.50 -49.64
CA GLY A 419 -6.58 -13.42 -48.61
C GLY A 419 -6.89 -12.69 -47.31
N LEU A 420 -5.98 -11.86 -46.83
CA LEU A 420 -6.17 -11.08 -45.59
C LEU A 420 -7.35 -10.10 -45.70
N ILE A 421 -7.49 -9.40 -46.82
CA ILE A 421 -8.61 -8.47 -47.05
C ILE A 421 -9.95 -9.22 -47.03
N ASN A 422 -9.99 -10.43 -47.59
CA ASN A 422 -11.20 -11.24 -47.71
C ASN A 422 -11.37 -12.28 -46.60
N ALA A 423 -10.56 -12.22 -45.54
CA ALA A 423 -10.68 -13.09 -44.39
C ALA A 423 -12.01 -12.85 -43.66
N GLN A 424 -12.66 -13.92 -43.20
CA GLN A 424 -13.99 -13.86 -42.59
C GLN A 424 -13.94 -14.37 -41.17
N THR A 425 -14.49 -13.59 -40.26
CA THR A 425 -14.69 -13.97 -38.85
C THR A 425 -15.99 -14.77 -38.73
N ASN A 426 -15.98 -15.83 -37.93
CA ASN A 426 -17.20 -16.58 -37.62
C ASN A 426 -18.10 -15.76 -36.68
N PRO A 427 -19.32 -15.37 -37.09
CA PRO A 427 -20.20 -14.52 -36.27
C PRO A 427 -20.67 -15.23 -34.99
N GLN A 428 -20.85 -16.56 -35.00
CA GLN A 428 -21.28 -17.30 -33.81
C GLN A 428 -20.18 -17.33 -32.75
N TRP A 429 -18.94 -17.57 -33.17
CA TRP A 429 -17.77 -17.52 -32.29
C TRP A 429 -17.56 -16.11 -31.72
N LEU A 430 -17.70 -15.08 -32.56
CA LEU A 430 -17.57 -13.69 -32.14
C LEU A 430 -18.64 -13.29 -31.12
N ALA A 431 -19.89 -13.69 -31.33
CA ALA A 431 -20.98 -13.44 -30.40
C ALA A 431 -20.72 -14.10 -29.03
N LEU A 432 -20.23 -15.35 -29.01
CA LEU A 432 -19.85 -16.06 -27.79
C LEU A 432 -18.73 -15.31 -27.06
N ARG A 433 -17.67 -14.91 -27.77
CA ARG A 433 -16.54 -14.16 -27.19
C ARG A 433 -17.02 -12.82 -26.60
N ASN A 434 -17.81 -12.06 -27.33
CA ASN A 434 -18.37 -10.79 -26.86
C ASN A 434 -19.29 -10.98 -25.63
N GLN A 435 -20.03 -12.10 -25.53
CA GLN A 435 -20.81 -12.42 -24.33
C GLN A 435 -19.90 -12.68 -23.13
N GLN A 436 -18.83 -13.44 -23.31
CA GLN A 436 -17.86 -13.75 -22.25
C GLN A 436 -17.15 -12.47 -21.76
N ASP A 437 -16.69 -11.62 -22.68
CA ASP A 437 -16.00 -10.38 -22.34
C ASP A 437 -16.95 -9.38 -21.64
N ARG A 438 -18.23 -9.33 -22.04
CA ARG A 438 -19.28 -8.60 -21.31
C ARG A 438 -19.45 -9.08 -19.88
N ALA A 439 -19.57 -10.40 -19.69
CA ALA A 439 -19.75 -10.99 -18.35
C ALA A 439 -18.55 -10.69 -17.43
N ARG A 440 -17.32 -10.77 -17.98
CA ARG A 440 -16.08 -10.43 -17.26
C ARG A 440 -16.03 -8.95 -16.88
N SER A 441 -16.36 -8.05 -17.80
CA SER A 441 -16.43 -6.62 -17.54
C SER A 441 -17.44 -6.29 -16.43
N GLN A 442 -18.63 -6.88 -16.48
CA GLN A 442 -19.66 -6.72 -15.44
C GLN A 442 -19.22 -7.28 -14.07
N ALA A 443 -18.51 -8.41 -14.06
CA ALA A 443 -17.97 -8.97 -12.82
C ALA A 443 -16.89 -8.04 -12.22
N SER A 444 -15.97 -7.55 -13.06
CA SER A 444 -14.92 -6.61 -12.64
C SER A 444 -15.50 -5.29 -12.11
N SER A 445 -16.52 -4.74 -12.78
CA SER A 445 -17.22 -3.53 -12.33
C SER A 445 -17.90 -3.73 -10.97
N ARG A 446 -18.60 -4.87 -10.77
CA ARG A 446 -19.20 -5.22 -9.46
C ARG A 446 -18.15 -5.34 -8.36
N GLN A 447 -17.02 -5.98 -8.65
CA GLN A 447 -15.91 -6.07 -7.71
C GLN A 447 -15.30 -4.69 -7.40
N HIS A 448 -15.18 -3.81 -8.40
CA HIS A 448 -14.72 -2.44 -8.18
C HIS A 448 -15.69 -1.64 -7.29
N VAL A 449 -17.00 -1.72 -7.53
CA VAL A 449 -18.00 -1.07 -6.68
C VAL A 449 -17.95 -1.62 -5.25
N ALA A 450 -17.82 -2.94 -5.08
CA ALA A 450 -17.66 -3.55 -3.76
C ALA A 450 -16.40 -3.04 -3.04
N ARG A 451 -15.26 -2.96 -3.75
CA ARG A 451 -14.02 -2.37 -3.22
C ARG A 451 -14.22 -0.90 -2.83
N MET A 452 -14.83 -0.08 -3.68
CA MET A 452 -15.09 1.33 -3.38
C MET A 452 -16.02 1.51 -2.18
N ASN A 453 -17.04 0.66 -2.04
CA ASN A 453 -17.91 0.69 -0.86
C ASN A 453 -17.15 0.28 0.40
N SER A 454 -16.29 -0.73 0.33
CA SER A 454 -15.44 -1.12 1.47
C SER A 454 -14.43 -0.03 1.84
N LEU A 455 -13.83 0.65 0.85
CA LEU A 455 -12.90 1.76 1.08
C LEU A 455 -13.61 2.98 1.67
N ARG A 456 -14.83 3.30 1.20
CA ARG A 456 -15.64 4.36 1.80
C ARG A 456 -16.04 4.03 3.22
N ALA A 457 -16.46 2.79 3.49
CA ALA A 457 -16.78 2.35 4.84
C ALA A 457 -15.56 2.43 5.76
N ALA A 458 -14.39 1.97 5.29
CA ALA A 458 -13.13 2.08 6.02
C ALA A 458 -12.70 3.54 6.24
N GLY A 459 -12.83 4.40 5.23
CA GLY A 459 -12.52 5.83 5.33
C GLY A 459 -13.46 6.56 6.30
N ASN A 460 -14.76 6.26 6.26
CA ASN A 460 -15.73 6.79 7.22
C ASN A 460 -15.45 6.29 8.64
N ALA A 461 -15.15 5.01 8.79
CA ALA A 461 -14.75 4.44 10.08
C ALA A 461 -13.48 5.10 10.61
N ALA A 462 -12.47 5.32 9.75
CA ALA A 462 -11.22 6.00 10.11
C ALA A 462 -11.44 7.48 10.46
N ALA A 463 -12.31 8.19 9.74
CA ALA A 463 -12.66 9.58 10.05
C ALA A 463 -13.43 9.70 11.36
N GLU A 464 -14.39 8.81 11.60
CA GLU A 464 -15.16 8.77 12.85
C GLU A 464 -14.28 8.40 14.04
N THR A 465 -13.46 7.37 13.86
CA THR A 465 -12.43 6.98 14.80
C THR A 465 -11.47 8.16 15.07
N GLY A 466 -11.03 8.89 14.05
CA GLY A 466 -10.23 10.11 14.17
C GLY A 466 -10.90 11.24 14.97
N ARG A 467 -12.22 11.43 14.83
CA ARG A 467 -12.97 12.39 15.68
C ARG A 467 -13.02 11.94 17.13
N ILE A 468 -13.38 10.68 17.35
CA ILE A 468 -13.45 10.07 18.68
C ILE A 468 -12.08 10.14 19.38
N TYR A 469 -11.00 9.96 18.62
CA TYR A 469 -9.63 10.13 19.08
C TYR A 469 -9.26 11.55 19.51
N SER A 470 -9.76 12.56 18.81
CA SER A 470 -9.57 13.96 19.17
C SER A 470 -10.33 14.30 20.46
N GLU A 471 -11.60 13.90 20.53
CA GLU A 471 -12.46 14.15 21.68
C GLU A 471 -11.97 13.44 22.95
N ILE A 472 -11.52 12.19 22.84
CA ILE A 472 -10.93 11.43 23.96
C ILE A 472 -9.58 12.03 24.40
N SER A 473 -8.80 12.60 23.48
CA SER A 473 -7.56 13.31 23.81
C SER A 473 -7.84 14.57 24.63
N ASP A 474 -8.89 15.31 24.28
CA ASP A 474 -9.29 16.53 24.97
C ASP A 474 -9.87 16.22 26.37
N ILE A 475 -10.71 15.19 26.49
CA ILE A 475 -11.29 14.73 27.77
C ILE A 475 -10.18 14.24 28.72
N ASN A 476 -9.19 13.50 28.23
CA ASN A 476 -8.09 13.02 29.05
C ASN A 476 -7.08 14.12 29.41
N HIS A 477 -6.83 15.08 28.50
CA HIS A 477 -6.04 16.26 28.82
C HIS A 477 -6.71 17.11 29.90
N GLN A 478 -8.02 17.31 29.80
CA GLN A 478 -8.81 17.99 30.82
C GLN A 478 -8.78 17.22 32.15
N GLY A 479 -8.89 15.88 32.12
CA GLY A 479 -8.78 15.02 33.30
C GLY A 479 -7.39 15.02 33.94
N TYR A 480 -6.31 15.20 33.17
CA TYR A 480 -4.95 15.41 33.67
C TYR A 480 -4.80 16.80 34.29
N MET A 481 -5.24 17.86 33.60
CA MET A 481 -5.21 19.24 34.11
C MET A 481 -5.97 19.38 35.43
N ASN A 482 -7.14 18.74 35.55
CA ASN A 482 -7.91 18.72 36.78
C ASN A 482 -7.17 18.01 37.92
N ARG A 483 -6.44 16.92 37.63
CA ARG A 483 -5.64 16.18 38.62
C ARG A 483 -4.38 16.96 39.04
N ASP A 484 -3.74 17.64 38.11
CA ASP A 484 -2.56 18.46 38.38
C ASP A 484 -2.92 19.70 39.23
N GLN A 485 -4.06 20.33 38.94
CA GLN A 485 -4.65 21.39 39.77
C GLN A 485 -5.02 20.88 41.17
N MET A 486 -5.58 19.68 41.29
CA MET A 486 -5.88 19.05 42.58
C MET A 486 -4.63 18.72 43.39
N ASN A 487 -3.59 18.18 42.76
CA ASN A 487 -2.30 17.87 43.41
C ASN A 487 -1.60 19.15 43.87
N SER A 488 -1.64 20.21 43.06
CA SER A 488 -1.11 21.53 43.43
C SER A 488 -1.87 22.12 44.64
N ALA A 489 -3.21 22.03 44.65
CA ALA A 489 -4.02 22.49 45.78
C ALA A 489 -3.77 21.65 47.07
N GLY A 490 -3.60 20.33 46.95
CA GLY A 490 -3.23 19.45 48.06
C GLY A 490 -1.83 19.72 48.59
N HIS A 491 -0.88 20.02 47.71
CA HIS A 491 0.49 20.41 48.06
C HIS A 491 0.52 21.77 48.78
N GLN A 492 -0.26 22.75 48.31
CA GLN A 492 -0.42 24.06 48.97
C GLN A 492 -0.96 23.93 50.40
N ARG A 493 -1.98 23.08 50.61
CA ARG A 493 -2.51 22.79 51.96
C ARG A 493 -1.46 22.13 52.86
N THR A 494 -0.66 21.23 52.30
CA THR A 494 0.40 20.54 53.04
C THR A 494 1.52 21.52 53.43
N ILE A 495 1.91 22.44 52.55
CA ILE A 495 2.88 23.50 52.88
C ILE A 495 2.34 24.43 53.98
N ASN A 496 1.07 24.82 53.91
CA ASN A 496 0.45 25.65 54.95
C ASN A 496 0.38 24.94 56.31
N ALA A 497 0.05 23.64 56.32
CA ALA A 497 0.00 22.83 57.54
C ALA A 497 1.38 22.55 58.16
N ILE A 498 2.44 22.46 57.34
CA ILE A 498 3.82 22.27 57.83
C ILE A 498 4.44 23.59 58.32
N GLY A 499 4.03 24.72 57.73
CA GLY A 499 4.60 26.04 58.02
C GLY A 499 3.85 26.88 59.05
N ASP A 500 2.85 26.32 59.74
CA ASP A 500 1.92 27.06 60.61
C ASP A 500 1.40 28.34 59.94
N ARG A 501 0.92 28.24 58.69
CA ARG A 501 0.41 29.38 57.92
C ARG A 501 -1.08 29.24 57.64
N THR A 502 -1.80 30.34 57.63
CA THR A 502 -3.21 30.41 57.29
C THR A 502 -3.48 31.44 56.20
N VAL A 503 -4.61 31.29 55.49
CA VAL A 503 -5.03 32.22 54.46
C VAL A 503 -6.05 33.18 55.06
N ILE A 504 -5.77 34.48 54.99
CA ILE A 504 -6.71 35.54 55.37
C ILE A 504 -7.28 36.21 54.13
N ALA A 505 -8.52 36.67 54.18
CA ALA A 505 -9.16 37.36 53.07
C ALA A 505 -9.84 38.66 53.50
N ASN A 506 -9.85 39.62 52.58
CA ASN A 506 -10.60 40.84 52.72
C ASN A 506 -12.10 40.52 52.57
N PRO A 507 -12.95 40.80 53.57
CA PRO A 507 -14.37 40.51 53.48
C PRO A 507 -15.11 41.33 52.41
N GLU A 508 -14.57 42.48 52.00
CA GLU A 508 -15.19 43.38 51.01
C GLU A 508 -14.73 43.12 49.58
N THR A 509 -13.44 42.79 49.39
CA THR A 509 -12.84 42.64 48.03
C THR A 509 -12.51 41.20 47.65
N GLY A 510 -12.43 40.28 48.62
CA GLY A 510 -12.07 38.88 48.38
C GLY A 510 -10.58 38.61 48.15
N ASN A 511 -9.72 39.62 48.24
CA ASN A 511 -8.26 39.49 48.12
C ASN A 511 -7.70 38.62 49.25
N ARG A 512 -6.79 37.67 48.93
CA ARG A 512 -6.29 36.65 49.87
C ARG A 512 -4.78 36.75 50.08
N TYR A 513 -4.33 36.58 51.33
CA TYR A 513 -2.90 36.54 51.70
C TYR A 513 -2.59 35.33 52.56
N ASN A 514 -1.39 34.75 52.38
CA ASN A 514 -0.91 33.63 53.18
C ASN A 514 0.00 34.14 54.32
N VAL A 515 -0.53 34.16 55.54
CA VAL A 515 0.10 34.75 56.73
C VAL A 515 0.45 33.69 57.76
N GLN A 516 1.24 34.03 58.78
CA GLN A 516 1.52 33.11 59.87
C GLN A 516 0.25 32.91 60.70
N SER A 517 -0.08 31.66 61.01
CA SER A 517 -1.23 31.27 61.83
C SER A 517 -0.92 31.49 63.32
N GLY A 518 -1.96 31.71 64.13
CA GLY A 518 -1.85 31.83 65.59
C GLY A 518 -2.32 33.15 66.18
N SER A 519 -2.75 34.12 65.36
CA SER A 519 -3.36 35.37 65.84
C SER A 519 -4.89 35.37 65.76
N ASN A 520 -5.57 35.99 66.74
CA ASN A 520 -7.03 36.11 66.77
C ASN A 520 -7.60 37.12 65.73
N GLN A 521 -6.82 38.15 65.38
CA GLN A 521 -7.21 39.19 64.42
C GLN A 521 -6.05 39.49 63.47
N TYR A 522 -6.37 39.72 62.19
CA TYR A 522 -5.40 40.10 61.17
C TYR A 522 -5.78 41.40 60.52
N TRP A 523 -4.81 42.30 60.39
CA TRP A 523 -4.98 43.60 59.75
C TRP A 523 -4.00 43.72 58.60
N VAL A 524 -4.46 44.21 57.45
CA VAL A 524 -3.62 44.43 56.26
C VAL A 524 -3.73 45.90 55.84
N ASN A 525 -2.59 46.53 55.55
CA ASN A 525 -2.53 47.91 55.08
C ASN A 525 -2.38 48.03 53.55
N GLN A 526 -2.43 49.25 53.02
CA GLN A 526 -2.26 49.51 51.58
C GLN A 526 -0.88 49.11 51.02
N ASP A 527 0.15 48.99 51.87
CA ASP A 527 1.51 48.55 51.50
C ASP A 527 1.66 47.01 51.50
N GLU A 528 0.55 46.27 51.56
CA GLU A 528 0.48 44.80 51.65
C GLU A 528 1.20 44.20 52.87
N ARG A 529 1.41 44.99 53.93
CA ARG A 529 1.94 44.48 55.20
C ARG A 529 0.79 44.01 56.07
N TYR A 530 0.99 42.87 56.73
CA TYR A 530 0.01 42.32 57.66
C TYR A 530 0.49 42.42 59.11
N LEU A 531 -0.47 42.51 60.02
CA LEU A 531 -0.28 42.50 61.46
C LEU A 531 -1.26 41.49 62.09
N GLY A 532 -0.73 40.52 62.84
CA GLY A 532 -1.52 39.63 63.67
C GLY A 532 -1.58 40.13 65.12
N SER A 533 -2.75 40.07 65.76
CA SER A 533 -2.93 40.43 67.17
C SER A 533 -3.83 39.41 67.88
N ASP A 534 -3.49 39.08 69.13
CA ASP A 534 -4.30 38.22 70.00
C ASP A 534 -5.25 39.01 70.91
N ASN A 535 -5.08 40.32 70.97
CA ASN A 535 -5.89 41.18 71.81
C ASN A 535 -7.19 41.55 71.06
N PRO A 536 -8.37 41.07 71.48
CA PRO A 536 -9.64 41.26 70.77
C PRO A 536 -10.12 42.72 70.75
N ASN A 537 -9.48 43.60 71.50
CA ASN A 537 -9.79 45.03 71.53
C ASN A 537 -8.70 45.88 70.84
N TYR A 538 -7.71 45.25 70.19
CA TYR A 538 -6.66 45.99 69.51
C TYR A 538 -7.10 46.37 68.09
N ASP A 539 -7.15 47.67 67.83
CA ASP A 539 -7.40 48.25 66.51
C ASP A 539 -6.21 49.15 66.14
N PRO A 540 -5.39 48.79 65.13
CA PRO A 540 -4.22 49.57 64.73
C PRO A 540 -4.59 50.96 64.18
N ARG A 541 -5.86 51.20 63.81
CA ARG A 541 -6.36 52.53 63.42
C ARG A 541 -6.48 53.48 64.61
N LEU A 542 -6.51 52.96 65.84
CA LEU A 542 -6.60 53.74 67.07
C LEU A 542 -5.23 53.89 67.78
N ASP A 543 -4.20 53.18 67.30
CA ASP A 543 -2.84 53.23 67.85
C ASP A 543 -2.06 54.43 67.26
N PRO A 544 -1.60 55.40 68.08
CA PRO A 544 -0.87 56.57 67.61
C PRO A 544 0.40 56.28 66.79
N GLY A 545 0.98 55.08 66.94
CA GLY A 545 2.14 54.64 66.17
C GLY A 545 1.81 53.99 64.82
N MET A 546 0.57 53.55 64.61
CA MET A 546 0.14 52.77 63.43
C MET A 546 -0.98 53.44 62.62
N ASN A 547 -1.70 54.42 63.21
CA ASN A 547 -2.85 55.09 62.62
C ASN A 547 -2.54 56.06 61.46
N GLN A 548 -1.27 56.21 61.10
CA GLN A 548 -0.86 56.95 59.90
C GLN A 548 -1.04 56.12 58.62
N GLN A 549 -1.37 54.84 58.74
CA GLN A 549 -1.65 53.91 57.65
C GLN A 549 -3.11 53.45 57.72
N GLU A 550 -3.73 53.22 56.57
CA GLU A 550 -5.07 52.65 56.50
C GLU A 550 -4.98 51.13 56.68
N TRP A 551 -5.64 50.63 57.73
CA TRP A 551 -5.67 49.21 58.08
C TRP A 551 -7.08 48.66 57.89
N ILE A 552 -7.17 47.51 57.23
CA ILE A 552 -8.42 46.78 57.00
C ILE A 552 -8.31 45.43 57.71
N GLU A 553 -9.35 45.06 58.45
CA GLU A 553 -9.43 43.75 59.11
C GLU A 553 -9.72 42.67 58.06
N TYR A 554 -8.95 41.59 58.09
CA TYR A 554 -9.10 40.44 57.22
C TYR A 554 -9.51 39.24 58.07
N GLU A 555 -10.37 38.39 57.51
CA GLU A 555 -10.88 37.20 58.17
C GLU A 555 -10.11 35.96 57.71
N GLU A 556 -9.88 35.01 58.62
CA GLU A 556 -9.30 33.71 58.27
C GLU A 556 -10.28 32.90 57.41
N VAL A 557 -9.80 32.34 56.31
CA VAL A 557 -10.60 31.54 55.37
C VAL A 557 -10.06 30.12 55.31
N GLN A 558 -10.93 29.15 55.57
CA GLN A 558 -10.62 27.71 55.51
C GLN A 558 -10.44 27.17 54.09
#